data_AF-A0A5J4QPE9-F1
#
_entry.id   AF-A0A5J4QPE9-F1
#
_cell.length_a   1.000
_cell.length_b   1.000
_cell.length_c   1.000
_cell.angle_alpha   90.00
_cell.angle_beta   90.00
_cell.angle_gamma   90.00
#
_symmetry.space_group_name_H-M   'P 1'
#
loop_
_entity.id
_entity.type
_entity.pdbx_description
1 polymer ?
#
loop_
_entity_poly.entity_id
_entity_poly.type
_entity_poly.pdbx_seq_one_letter_code
_entity_poly.pdbx_strand_id
1 'polypeptide(L)'
;SVRNTIAQAGEWIAGGVPITMMMNMERRHGEMKPVIQKALVKLDGAPFKSFAAKRDVWAVNTKYVYPGPIQYFGPAEVCDQPTKTLQLEQGK
;
A
#
# COMPACT_ATOMS: atom_id res chain seq x y z
N SER A 1 2.33 8.99 13.31
CA SER A 1 1.41 8.12 12.55
C SER A 1 0.29 8.96 12.00
N VAL A 2 -0.08 8.76 10.73
CA VAL A 2 -1.27 9.36 10.10
C VAL A 2 -2.16 8.23 9.60
N ARG A 3 -3.48 8.31 9.81
CA ARG A 3 -4.47 7.31 9.39
C ARG A 3 -5.56 7.96 8.53
N ASN A 4 -6.40 7.13 7.90
CA ASN A 4 -7.46 7.54 6.97
C ASN A 4 -6.91 8.20 5.67
N THR A 5 -5.85 7.63 5.11
CA THR A 5 -5.04 8.24 4.04
C THR A 5 -5.62 8.10 2.63
N ILE A 6 -6.81 7.49 2.49
CA ILE A 6 -7.59 7.53 1.24
C ILE A 6 -8.62 8.67 1.21
N ALA A 7 -8.90 9.28 2.36
CA ALA A 7 -9.78 10.42 2.47
C ALA A 7 -9.05 11.73 2.16
N GLN A 8 -9.80 12.83 2.03
CA GLN A 8 -9.20 14.15 1.87
C GLN A 8 -8.27 14.49 3.05
N ALA A 9 -7.22 15.27 2.79
CA ALA A 9 -6.19 15.56 3.80
C ALA A 9 -6.75 16.20 5.09
N GLY A 10 -7.84 16.97 4.99
CA GLY A 10 -8.53 17.55 6.15
C GLY A 10 -9.22 16.52 7.06
N GLU A 11 -9.41 15.29 6.60
CA GLU A 11 -10.06 14.19 7.34
C GLU A 11 -9.04 13.16 7.88
N TRP A 12 -7.75 13.45 7.74
CA TRP A 12 -6.70 12.57 8.24
C TRP A 12 -6.61 12.61 9.76
N ILE A 13 -6.32 11.45 10.35
CA ILE A 13 -6.26 11.29 11.80
C ILE A 13 -4.80 11.19 12.24
N ALA A 14 -4.36 12.15 13.06
CA ALA A 14 -3.02 12.14 13.66
C ALA A 14 -2.93 11.18 14.86
N GLY A 15 -1.76 10.57 15.07
CA GLY A 15 -1.50 9.72 16.24
C GLY A 15 -0.08 9.19 16.34
N GLY A 16 0.16 8.27 17.28
CA GLY A 16 1.45 7.60 17.51
C GLY A 16 1.32 6.08 17.52
N VAL A 17 2.40 5.37 17.17
CA VAL A 17 2.50 3.92 17.29
C VAL A 17 3.82 3.59 18.00
N PRO A 18 3.80 2.85 19.11
CA PRO A 18 5.04 2.43 19.78
C PRO A 18 5.88 1.52 18.88
N ILE A 19 7.17 1.85 18.71
CA ILE A 19 8.05 1.14 17.78
C ILE A 19 8.22 -0.34 18.12
N THR A 20 8.16 -0.68 19.41
CA THR A 20 8.30 -2.04 19.92
C THR A 20 7.22 -2.98 19.40
N MET A 21 6.03 -2.47 19.02
CA MET A 21 4.95 -3.29 18.43
C MET A 21 5.27 -3.80 17.03
N MET A 22 6.26 -3.21 16.35
CA MET A 22 6.69 -3.62 15.00
C MET A 22 7.94 -4.51 15.03
N MET A 23 8.46 -4.82 16.21
CA MET A 23 9.72 -5.54 16.37
C MET A 23 9.53 -7.05 16.52
N ASN A 24 10.49 -7.80 15.97
CA ASN A 24 10.70 -9.22 16.21
C ASN A 24 12.19 -9.48 16.49
N MET A 25 12.53 -10.70 16.88
CA MET A 25 13.92 -11.13 17.01
C MET A 25 14.36 -11.82 15.71
N GLU A 26 15.41 -11.31 15.07
CA GLU A 26 16.04 -11.93 13.89
C GLU A 26 17.50 -12.24 14.18
N ARG A 27 18.01 -13.35 13.61
CA ARG A 27 19.45 -13.64 13.68
C ARG A 27 20.21 -12.83 12.64
N ARG A 28 21.17 -12.00 13.05
CA ARG A 28 22.06 -11.24 12.17
C ARG A 28 23.50 -11.37 12.64
N HIS A 29 24.39 -11.71 11.70
CA HIS A 29 25.80 -11.95 11.99
C HIS A 29 26.02 -12.93 13.16
N GLY A 30 25.19 -13.99 13.22
CA GLY A 30 25.28 -15.01 14.27
C GLY A 30 24.51 -14.72 15.55
N GLU A 31 24.03 -13.49 15.78
CA GLU A 31 23.38 -13.08 17.05
C GLU A 31 21.90 -12.75 16.86
N MET A 32 21.09 -13.00 17.89
CA MET A 32 19.69 -12.56 17.91
C MET A 32 19.63 -11.05 18.20
N LYS A 33 19.07 -10.27 17.27
CA LYS A 33 18.92 -8.82 17.40
C LYS A 33 17.45 -8.41 17.26
N PRO A 34 16.94 -7.49 18.09
CA PRO A 34 15.59 -6.96 17.92
C PRO A 34 15.60 -6.04 16.69
N VAL A 35 14.70 -6.30 15.74
CA VAL A 35 14.61 -5.56 14.48
C VAL A 35 13.16 -5.36 14.10
N ILE A 36 12.89 -4.40 13.21
CA ILE A 36 11.56 -4.21 12.64
C ILE A 36 11.32 -5.27 11.58
N GLN A 37 10.23 -6.02 11.72
CA GLN A 37 9.85 -7.05 10.75
C GLN A 37 9.50 -6.42 9.41
N LYS A 38 10.06 -6.96 8.31
CA LYS A 38 9.69 -6.50 6.96
C LYS A 38 8.25 -6.89 6.65
N ALA A 39 7.41 -5.91 6.31
CA ALA A 39 6.07 -6.14 5.80
C ALA A 39 6.14 -6.56 4.32
N LEU A 40 5.88 -7.83 4.05
CA LEU A 40 5.81 -8.39 2.69
C LEU A 40 4.38 -8.37 2.15
N VAL A 41 4.22 -8.67 0.86
CA VAL A 41 2.90 -8.81 0.24
C VAL A 41 2.11 -9.92 0.92
N LYS A 42 0.90 -9.59 1.39
CA LYS A 42 -0.07 -10.58 1.89
C LYS A 42 -0.79 -11.21 0.71
N LEU A 43 -0.54 -12.49 0.45
CA LEU A 43 -1.13 -13.22 -0.68
C LEU A 43 -2.65 -13.43 -0.52
N ASP A 44 -3.17 -13.33 0.69
CA ASP A 44 -4.59 -13.34 1.01
C ASP A 44 -5.21 -11.93 1.08
N GLY A 45 -4.39 -10.88 0.92
CA GLY A 45 -4.81 -9.48 0.94
C GLY A 45 -5.52 -9.03 -0.34
N ALA A 46 -6.37 -8.02 -0.23
CA ALA A 46 -7.16 -7.47 -1.34
C ALA A 46 -6.32 -7.03 -2.56
N PRO A 47 -5.13 -6.40 -2.41
CA PRO A 47 -4.29 -6.05 -3.56
C PRO A 47 -3.86 -7.27 -4.38
N PHE A 48 -3.33 -8.31 -3.72
CA PHE A 48 -2.87 -9.51 -4.42
C PHE A 48 -4.04 -10.29 -5.02
N LYS A 49 -5.16 -10.43 -4.30
CA LYS A 49 -6.37 -11.07 -4.83
C LYS A 49 -6.90 -10.37 -6.07
N SER A 50 -6.88 -9.04 -6.08
CA SER A 50 -7.31 -8.24 -7.25
C SER A 50 -6.41 -8.45 -8.47
N PHE A 51 -5.10 -8.62 -8.25
CA PHE A 51 -4.15 -9.02 -9.29
C PHE A 51 -4.43 -10.46 -9.76
N ALA A 52 -4.51 -11.41 -8.84
CA ALA A 52 -4.71 -12.83 -9.13
C ALA A 52 -5.99 -13.08 -9.92
N ALA A 53 -7.07 -12.36 -9.63
CA ALA A 53 -8.35 -12.47 -10.33
C ALA A 53 -8.31 -11.98 -11.80
N LYS A 54 -7.30 -11.17 -12.18
CA LYS A 54 -7.23 -10.56 -13.52
C LYS A 54 -6.03 -11.01 -14.36
N ARG A 55 -4.98 -11.53 -13.72
CA ARG A 55 -3.70 -11.83 -14.39
C ARG A 55 -3.83 -12.77 -15.60
N ASP A 56 -4.73 -13.76 -15.55
CA ASP A 56 -4.90 -14.71 -16.66
C ASP A 56 -5.53 -14.04 -17.89
N VAL A 57 -6.50 -13.15 -17.66
CA VAL A 57 -7.10 -12.32 -18.72
C VAL A 57 -6.08 -11.34 -19.30
N TRP A 58 -5.27 -10.72 -18.46
CA TRP A 58 -4.21 -9.80 -18.89
C TRP A 58 -3.08 -10.49 -19.63
N ALA A 59 -2.83 -11.77 -19.36
CA ALA A 59 -1.79 -12.54 -20.04
C ALA A 59 -2.12 -12.78 -21.53
N VAL A 60 -3.40 -12.94 -21.86
CA VAL A 60 -3.83 -13.33 -23.23
C VAL A 60 -4.46 -12.19 -24.03
N ASN A 61 -4.83 -11.07 -23.38
CA ASN A 61 -5.51 -9.95 -24.03
C ASN A 61 -4.70 -8.65 -23.93
N THR A 62 -4.86 -7.77 -24.92
CA THR A 62 -4.35 -6.39 -24.87
C THR A 62 -5.19 -5.55 -23.91
N LYS A 63 -4.80 -5.50 -22.64
CA LYS A 63 -5.45 -4.73 -21.56
C LYS A 63 -4.46 -3.80 -20.84
N TYR A 64 -3.55 -3.19 -21.60
CA TYR A 64 -2.58 -2.25 -21.04
C TYR A 64 -3.25 -0.97 -20.53
N VAL A 65 -2.69 -0.42 -19.45
CA VAL A 65 -3.06 0.88 -18.90
C VAL A 65 -1.85 1.79 -19.03
N TYR A 66 -2.06 2.98 -19.59
CA TYR A 66 -1.02 3.99 -19.80
C TYR A 66 -1.27 5.15 -18.84
N PRO A 67 -0.80 5.07 -17.58
CA PRO A 67 -0.96 6.18 -16.65
C PRO A 67 -0.23 7.42 -17.19
N GLY A 68 -0.87 8.57 -17.05
CA GLY A 68 -0.23 9.86 -17.37
C GLY A 68 0.87 10.22 -16.37
N PRO A 69 1.63 11.29 -16.65
CA PRO A 69 2.60 11.82 -15.70
C PRO A 69 1.89 12.34 -14.43
N ILE A 70 2.61 12.37 -13.31
CA ILE A 70 2.13 12.97 -12.06
C ILE A 70 1.74 14.43 -12.32
N GLN A 71 0.53 14.80 -11.92
CA GLN A 71 0.01 16.17 -12.04
C GLN A 71 0.08 16.86 -10.69
N TYR A 72 0.53 18.12 -10.69
CA TYR A 72 0.60 18.99 -9.51
C TYR A 72 -0.40 20.15 -9.56
N PHE A 73 -1.04 20.35 -10.71
CA PHE A 73 -2.00 21.41 -10.97
C PHE A 73 -3.22 20.82 -11.67
N GLY A 74 -4.40 21.37 -11.38
CA GLY A 74 -5.66 20.89 -11.94
C GLY A 74 -6.56 20.24 -10.90
N PRO A 75 -7.57 19.45 -11.34
CA PRO A 75 -8.55 18.85 -10.45
C PRO A 75 -7.92 17.89 -9.41
N ALA A 76 -8.39 17.97 -8.16
CA ALA A 76 -7.96 17.11 -7.07
C ALA A 76 -8.15 15.61 -7.37
N GLU A 77 -9.19 15.26 -8.14
CA GLU A 77 -9.44 13.89 -8.59
C GLU A 77 -8.30 13.29 -9.44
N VAL A 78 -7.40 14.12 -9.98
CA VAL A 78 -6.20 13.68 -10.72
C VAL A 78 -4.93 13.88 -9.87
N CYS A 79 -4.77 15.06 -9.25
CA CYS A 79 -3.56 15.41 -8.50
C CYS A 79 -3.41 14.62 -7.19
N ASP A 80 -4.52 14.30 -6.53
CA ASP A 80 -4.51 13.72 -5.18
C ASP A 80 -4.83 12.21 -5.17
N GLN A 81 -4.70 11.52 -6.31
CA GLN A 81 -5.02 10.09 -6.39
C GLN A 81 -4.03 9.24 -5.57
N PRO A 82 -4.51 8.44 -4.60
CA PRO A 82 -3.67 7.48 -3.90
C PRO A 82 -3.39 6.23 -4.76
N THR A 83 -2.43 5.42 -4.31
CA THR A 83 -2.10 4.16 -4.98
C THR A 83 -3.26 3.17 -4.97
N LYS A 84 -3.31 2.28 -5.98
CA LYS A 84 -4.29 1.18 -6.02
C LYS A 84 -4.17 0.23 -4.83
N THR A 85 -2.94 0.01 -4.33
CA THR A 85 -2.71 -0.79 -3.12
C THR A 85 -3.46 -0.19 -1.92
N LEU A 86 -3.27 1.11 -1.67
CA LEU A 86 -3.91 1.79 -0.54
C LEU A 86 -5.44 1.82 -0.66
N GLN A 87 -5.94 2.06 -1.88
CA GLN A 87 -7.39 2.02 -2.18
C GLN A 87 -8.00 0.64 -1.92
N LEU A 88 -7.29 -0.44 -2.24
CA LEU A 88 -7.77 -1.82 -2.02
C LEU A 88 -7.61 -2.28 -0.57
N GLU A 89 -6.61 -1.78 0.16
CA GLU A 89 -6.39 -2.11 1.57
C GLU A 89 -7.35 -1.37 2.51
N GLN A 90 -7.73 -0.13 2.17
CA GLN A 90 -8.63 0.71 2.96
C GLN A 90 -10.03 0.82 2.36
N GLY A 91 -10.25 0.29 1.15
CA GLY A 91 -11.58 0.18 0.54
C GLY A 91 -12.44 -0.76 1.37
N LYS A 92 -13.65 -0.30 1.72
CA LYS A 92 -14.66 -1.11 2.42
C LYS A 92 -15.04 -2.34 1.61
#